data_AF-A0A7V0U060-F1
#
_entry.id   AF-A0A7V0U060-F1
#
_cell.length_a   1.000
_cell.length_b   1.000
_cell.length_c   1.000
_cell.angle_alpha   90.00
_cell.angle_beta   90.00
_cell.angle_gamma   90.00
#
_symmetry.space_group_name_H-M   'P 1'
#
loop_
_entity.id
_entity.type
_entity.pdbx_description
1 polymer ?
#
loop_
_entity_poly.entity_id
_entity_poly.type
_entity_poly.pdbx_seq_one_letter_code
_entity_poly.pdbx_strand_id
1 'polypeptide(L)'
;MPMNKRIFLRRGRFFRKTGARFLLVVAGLTCLFSAAPSLARAGFTEVELGCFKAFYLPAQPRPGQALIVALQAAPGIDPELPALKMIFCDRDFMLEPVSGGWRGVVAIGLEVRPGSYRLGFKGLMTEIPALSIIVAAHDYGEQHLTVAGEMATPTLPETLERIQRDREKLSCVYAGSFPELAFARGLETPLTTAITSPFGRRRFLNGAPRNPHGGVDFQAPVGVAVPAAG
;
A
#
# COMPACT_ATOMS: atom_id res chain seq x y z
N MET A 1 -16.33 -21.83 35.05
CA MET A 1 -15.77 -22.86 34.15
C MET A 1 -15.15 -22.15 32.96
N PRO A 2 -13.83 -22.27 32.68
CA PRO A 2 -13.23 -21.62 31.53
C PRO A 2 -13.51 -22.45 30.27
N MET A 3 -14.18 -21.84 29.30
CA MET A 3 -14.55 -22.45 28.03
C MET A 3 -13.35 -22.41 27.08
N ASN A 4 -12.82 -23.58 26.75
CA ASN A 4 -11.71 -23.78 25.82
C ASN A 4 -12.08 -23.27 24.41
N LYS A 5 -11.41 -22.23 23.93
CA LYS A 5 -11.56 -21.71 22.56
C LYS A 5 -10.93 -22.70 21.57
N ARG A 6 -11.72 -23.45 20.81
CA ARG A 6 -11.25 -24.21 19.64
C ARG A 6 -11.40 -23.35 18.39
N ILE A 7 -10.30 -22.79 17.92
CA ILE A 7 -10.21 -22.11 16.62
C ILE A 7 -9.97 -23.19 15.55
N PHE A 8 -10.94 -23.41 14.66
CA PHE A 8 -10.76 -24.28 13.50
C PHE A 8 -10.11 -23.49 12.35
N LEU A 9 -8.77 -23.50 12.28
CA LEU A 9 -8.04 -23.02 11.12
C LEU A 9 -7.94 -24.15 10.09
N ARG A 10 -8.65 -24.02 8.96
CA ARG A 10 -8.35 -24.80 7.76
C ARG A 10 -6.92 -24.45 7.31
N ARG A 11 -5.98 -25.38 7.47
CA ARG A 11 -4.60 -25.27 7.00
C ARG A 11 -4.57 -25.23 5.47
N GLY A 12 -4.63 -24.04 4.88
CA GLY A 12 -4.16 -23.81 3.52
C GLY A 12 -2.63 -23.74 3.54
N ARG A 13 -1.94 -24.67 2.86
CA ARG A 13 -0.50 -24.54 2.59
C ARG A 13 -0.30 -23.40 1.60
N PHE A 14 0.07 -22.22 2.08
CA PHE A 14 0.70 -21.20 1.25
C PHE A 14 1.83 -20.55 2.06
N PHE A 15 2.95 -20.29 1.37
CA PHE A 15 4.23 -19.71 1.83
C PHE A 15 5.42 -20.68 2.01
N ARG A 16 6.16 -20.84 0.91
CA ARG A 16 7.62 -20.64 0.86
C ARG A 16 7.91 -19.96 -0.49
N LYS A 17 8.77 -18.91 -0.50
CA LYS A 17 9.28 -18.14 -1.67
C LYS A 17 8.70 -16.72 -1.92
N THR A 18 8.70 -15.83 -0.93
CA THR A 18 8.53 -14.37 -1.17
C THR A 18 9.71 -13.50 -0.72
N GLY A 19 10.67 -14.02 0.04
CA GLY A 19 11.77 -13.23 0.60
C GLY A 19 12.70 -12.58 -0.44
N ALA A 20 12.85 -13.15 -1.63
CA ALA A 20 13.75 -12.62 -2.66
C ALA A 20 13.13 -11.51 -3.53
N ARG A 21 11.81 -11.28 -3.48
CA ARG A 21 11.13 -10.32 -4.36
C ARG A 21 11.01 -8.90 -3.80
N PHE A 22 11.19 -8.72 -2.48
CA PHE A 22 11.01 -7.41 -1.84
C PHE A 22 12.28 -6.53 -1.87
N LEU A 23 13.47 -7.15 -1.88
CA LEU A 23 14.76 -6.44 -1.96
C LEU A 23 14.96 -5.72 -3.31
N LEU A 24 14.28 -6.18 -4.37
CA LEU A 24 14.42 -5.68 -5.74
C LEU A 24 13.66 -4.35 -5.97
N VAL A 25 12.76 -3.99 -5.06
CA VAL A 25 11.78 -2.92 -5.26
C VAL A 25 12.35 -1.52 -4.97
N VAL A 26 13.30 -1.40 -4.03
CA VAL A 26 13.86 -0.10 -3.62
C VAL A 26 15.20 0.22 -4.28
N ALA A 27 16.04 -0.79 -4.58
CA ALA A 27 17.26 -0.57 -5.38
C ALA A 27 16.96 -0.20 -6.85
N GLY A 28 15.78 -0.60 -7.37
CA GLY A 28 15.30 -0.19 -8.69
C GLY A 28 14.98 1.31 -8.75
N LEU A 29 14.36 1.87 -7.72
CA LEU A 29 13.90 3.26 -7.68
C LEU A 29 15.01 4.33 -7.82
N THR A 30 16.25 4.01 -7.46
CA THR A 30 17.43 4.87 -7.67
C THR A 30 18.18 4.56 -8.96
N CYS A 31 18.04 3.35 -9.53
CA CYS A 31 18.77 2.91 -10.72
C CYS A 31 17.94 2.95 -12.02
N LEU A 32 16.63 3.19 -11.95
CA LEU A 32 15.71 3.21 -13.10
C LEU A 32 16.08 4.23 -14.20
N PHE A 33 16.84 5.27 -13.82
CA PHE A 33 17.21 6.39 -14.69
C PHE A 33 18.65 6.29 -15.26
N SER A 34 19.43 5.27 -14.90
CA SER A 34 20.79 5.09 -15.46
C SER A 34 20.79 4.35 -16.81
N ALA A 35 21.79 4.61 -17.65
CA ALA A 35 21.96 3.99 -18.98
C ALA A 35 22.39 2.50 -18.96
N ALA A 36 22.58 1.86 -17.79
CA ALA A 36 22.97 0.45 -17.70
C ALA A 36 21.74 -0.50 -17.62
N PRO A 37 21.64 -1.55 -18.48
CA PRO A 37 20.38 -2.27 -18.68
C PRO A 37 20.17 -3.52 -17.80
N SER A 38 18.89 -3.85 -17.63
CA SER A 38 18.25 -5.16 -17.39
C SER A 38 17.78 -5.54 -15.97
N LEU A 39 18.61 -5.55 -14.93
CA LEU A 39 18.16 -6.06 -13.61
C LEU A 39 17.28 -5.08 -12.82
N ALA A 40 17.58 -3.78 -12.85
CA ALA A 40 16.79 -2.75 -12.14
C ALA A 40 15.42 -2.48 -12.78
N ARG A 41 15.25 -2.81 -14.07
CA ARG A 41 13.98 -2.71 -14.82
C ARG A 41 13.16 -4.00 -14.81
N ALA A 42 13.73 -5.11 -14.30
CA ALA A 42 13.07 -6.41 -14.33
C ALA A 42 11.74 -6.37 -13.54
N GLY A 43 10.62 -6.51 -14.26
CA GLY A 43 9.28 -6.53 -13.69
C GLY A 43 8.53 -5.20 -13.75
N PHE A 44 9.18 -4.09 -14.08
CA PHE A 44 8.49 -2.83 -14.34
C PHE A 44 7.83 -2.86 -15.72
N THR A 45 6.63 -2.30 -15.79
CA THR A 45 5.98 -1.98 -17.08
C THR A 45 6.42 -0.60 -17.51
N GLU A 46 6.81 -0.46 -18.77
CA GLU A 46 7.30 0.78 -19.37
C GLU A 46 6.26 1.32 -20.36
N VAL A 47 5.97 2.62 -20.27
CA VAL A 47 5.03 3.30 -21.16
C VAL A 47 5.58 4.68 -21.53
N GLU A 48 5.62 4.97 -22.82
CA GLU A 48 5.94 6.30 -23.33
C GLU A 48 4.73 7.23 -23.16
N LEU A 49 4.95 8.41 -22.57
CA LEU A 49 3.96 9.43 -22.26
C LEU A 49 4.39 10.78 -22.85
N GLY A 50 4.58 10.83 -24.18
CA GLY A 50 5.07 12.02 -24.88
C GLY A 50 6.57 12.22 -24.66
N CYS A 51 6.97 13.32 -24.03
CA CYS A 51 8.37 13.57 -23.64
C CYS A 51 8.76 12.92 -22.30
N PHE A 52 7.88 12.11 -21.73
CA PHE A 52 8.13 11.37 -20.50
C PHE A 52 8.06 9.88 -20.75
N LYS A 53 8.72 9.13 -19.88
CA LYS A 53 8.65 7.67 -19.83
C LYS A 53 8.26 7.22 -18.44
N ALA A 54 7.14 6.51 -18.32
CA ALA A 54 6.66 5.98 -17.05
C ALA A 54 7.09 4.53 -16.86
N PHE A 55 7.51 4.20 -15.65
CA PHE A 55 7.80 2.85 -15.18
C PHE A 55 6.92 2.56 -13.98
N TYR A 56 6.26 1.40 -13.94
CA TYR A 56 5.47 1.03 -12.77
C TYR A 56 5.46 -0.47 -12.46
N LEU A 57 5.25 -0.79 -11.18
CA LEU A 57 5.19 -2.15 -10.65
C LEU A 57 4.20 -2.21 -9.48
N PRO A 58 3.35 -3.26 -9.38
CA PRO A 58 3.18 -4.34 -10.35
C PRO A 58 2.43 -3.87 -11.61
N ALA A 59 2.55 -4.63 -12.71
CA ALA A 59 1.83 -4.36 -13.97
C ALA A 59 0.30 -4.36 -13.79
N GLN A 60 -0.21 -5.20 -12.88
CA GLN A 60 -1.62 -5.28 -12.52
C GLN A 60 -1.75 -5.33 -10.99
N PRO A 61 -1.78 -4.19 -10.30
CA PRO A 61 -1.94 -4.17 -8.86
C PRO A 61 -3.32 -4.69 -8.46
N ARG A 62 -3.41 -5.20 -7.22
CA ARG A 62 -4.67 -5.68 -6.63
C ARG A 62 -5.19 -4.65 -5.62
N PRO A 63 -6.50 -4.66 -5.31
CA PRO A 63 -7.05 -3.85 -4.23
C PRO A 63 -6.27 -4.08 -2.94
N GLY A 64 -5.81 -3.03 -2.27
CA GLY A 64 -4.98 -3.10 -1.08
C GLY A 64 -3.46 -3.24 -1.32
N GLN A 65 -2.98 -3.24 -2.57
CA GLN A 65 -1.55 -3.19 -2.87
C GLN A 65 -1.04 -1.77 -3.12
N ALA A 66 0.26 -1.58 -2.91
CA ALA A 66 0.99 -0.42 -3.41
C ALA A 66 1.33 -0.60 -4.90
N LEU A 67 1.19 0.47 -5.67
CA LEU A 67 1.69 0.62 -7.03
C LEU A 67 2.85 1.62 -6.98
N ILE A 68 4.03 1.17 -7.38
CA ILE A 68 5.24 1.96 -7.43
C ILE A 68 5.34 2.55 -8.82
N VAL A 69 5.63 3.84 -8.90
CA VAL A 69 5.67 4.60 -10.14
C VAL A 69 6.94 5.44 -10.18
N ALA A 70 7.60 5.44 -11.32
CA ALA A 70 8.69 6.34 -11.64
C ALA A 70 8.38 7.02 -12.98
N LEU A 71 8.65 8.31 -13.08
CA LEU A 71 8.45 9.11 -14.29
C LEU A 71 9.79 9.73 -14.69
N GLN A 72 10.30 9.36 -15.85
CA GLN A 72 11.54 9.89 -16.42
C GLN A 72 11.22 11.04 -17.36
N ALA A 73 11.91 12.16 -17.19
CA ALA A 73 11.90 13.27 -18.14
C ALA A 73 12.85 12.99 -19.32
N ALA A 74 12.54 13.50 -20.50
CA ALA A 74 13.49 13.49 -21.62
C ALA A 74 14.79 14.25 -21.25
N PRO A 75 15.95 13.85 -21.80
CA PRO A 75 17.20 14.59 -21.62
C PRO A 75 17.03 16.07 -21.97
N GLY A 76 17.49 16.97 -21.09
CA GLY A 76 17.42 18.43 -21.29
C GLY A 76 16.30 19.16 -20.54
N ILE A 77 15.48 18.45 -19.76
CA ILE A 77 14.61 19.09 -18.74
C ILE A 77 15.44 19.36 -17.47
N ASP A 78 15.45 20.62 -17.02
CA ASP A 78 16.30 21.18 -15.95
C ASP A 78 16.13 20.45 -14.58
N PRO A 79 17.17 20.34 -13.72
CA PRO A 79 17.19 19.47 -12.55
C PRO A 79 16.47 20.01 -11.31
N GLU A 80 15.96 21.24 -11.32
CA GLU A 80 15.00 21.70 -10.30
C GLU A 80 13.60 21.19 -10.66
N LEU A 81 13.42 19.88 -10.52
CA LEU A 81 12.14 19.24 -10.80
C LEU A 81 11.10 19.70 -9.75
N PRO A 82 10.01 20.35 -10.17
CA PRO A 82 8.99 20.82 -9.22
C PRO A 82 8.28 19.63 -8.56
N ALA A 83 7.59 19.92 -7.46
CA ALA A 83 6.70 18.97 -6.81
C ALA A 83 5.65 18.48 -7.81
N LEU A 84 5.63 17.18 -8.06
CA LEU A 84 4.67 16.53 -8.94
C LEU A 84 3.71 15.68 -8.10
N LYS A 85 2.48 15.54 -8.57
CA LYS A 85 1.45 14.72 -7.95
C LYS A 85 0.90 13.72 -8.94
N MET A 86 0.70 12.50 -8.48
CA MET A 86 -0.13 11.47 -9.09
C MET A 86 -1.55 11.61 -8.59
N ILE A 87 -2.53 11.33 -9.45
CA ILE A 87 -3.95 11.34 -9.08
C ILE A 87 -4.56 10.00 -9.45
N PHE A 88 -5.10 9.32 -8.44
CA PHE A 88 -5.75 8.03 -8.60
C PHE A 88 -7.03 7.98 -7.75
N CYS A 89 -8.17 7.70 -8.38
CA CYS A 89 -9.49 7.67 -7.72
C CYS A 89 -9.73 8.91 -6.83
N ASP A 90 -9.53 10.10 -7.40
CA ASP A 90 -9.70 11.41 -6.75
C ASP A 90 -8.82 11.66 -5.52
N ARG A 91 -7.72 10.90 -5.38
CA ARG A 91 -6.70 11.10 -4.35
C ARG A 91 -5.36 11.50 -4.94
N ASP A 92 -4.73 12.48 -4.31
CA ASP A 92 -3.38 12.95 -4.61
C ASP A 92 -2.34 12.06 -3.93
N PHE A 93 -1.27 11.72 -4.67
CA PHE A 93 -0.09 11.02 -4.19
C PHE A 93 1.15 11.79 -4.62
N MET A 94 2.09 12.03 -3.70
CA MET A 94 3.30 12.79 -4.01
C MET A 94 4.27 11.99 -4.89
N LEU A 95 4.86 12.68 -5.86
CA LEU A 95 6.02 12.24 -6.63
C LEU A 95 7.22 13.03 -6.17
N GLU A 96 8.14 12.36 -5.48
CA GLU A 96 9.38 12.97 -5.05
C GLU A 96 10.33 13.13 -6.24
N PRO A 97 10.99 14.29 -6.40
CA PRO A 97 12.01 14.48 -7.40
C PRO A 97 13.27 13.67 -7.06
N VAL A 98 13.86 13.05 -8.07
CA VAL A 98 15.12 12.30 -8.00
C VAL A 98 15.98 12.60 -9.23
N SER A 99 17.24 12.17 -9.23
CA SER A 99 18.09 12.34 -10.41
C SER A 99 17.48 11.67 -11.64
N GLY A 100 17.12 12.47 -12.65
CA GLY A 100 16.55 12.01 -13.92
C GLY A 100 15.02 11.91 -13.98
N GLY A 101 14.29 12.31 -12.93
CA GLY A 101 12.83 12.31 -12.96
C GLY A 101 12.19 12.31 -11.57
N TRP A 102 11.07 11.60 -11.44
CA TRP A 102 10.33 11.50 -10.20
C TRP A 102 10.03 10.05 -9.84
N ARG A 103 9.76 9.80 -8.56
CA ARG A 103 9.25 8.51 -8.10
C ARG A 103 8.22 8.66 -6.99
N GLY A 104 7.38 7.65 -6.81
CA GLY A 104 6.36 7.68 -5.78
C GLY A 104 5.62 6.35 -5.65
N VAL A 105 4.67 6.34 -4.71
CA VAL A 105 3.84 5.18 -4.40
C VAL A 105 2.37 5.59 -4.40
N VAL A 106 1.55 4.89 -5.16
CA VAL A 106 0.08 4.97 -5.11
C VAL A 106 -0.43 3.83 -4.26
N ALA A 107 -1.28 4.11 -3.27
CA ALA A 107 -2.02 3.07 -2.56
C ALA A 107 -3.30 2.73 -3.33
N ILE A 108 -3.42 1.49 -3.80
CA ILE A 108 -4.69 0.97 -4.33
C ILE A 108 -5.54 0.57 -3.13
N GLY A 109 -6.65 1.29 -2.87
CA GLY A 109 -7.53 0.99 -1.74
C GLY A 109 -8.09 -0.44 -1.78
N LEU A 110 -8.36 -1.03 -0.61
CA LEU A 110 -8.92 -2.39 -0.51
C LEU A 110 -10.34 -2.48 -1.11
N GLU A 111 -11.03 -1.36 -1.14
CA GLU A 111 -12.36 -1.15 -1.69
C GLU A 111 -12.39 -0.85 -3.19
N VAL A 112 -11.23 -0.58 -3.81
CA VAL A 112 -11.14 -0.34 -5.26
C VAL A 112 -11.58 -1.61 -5.97
N ARG A 113 -12.51 -1.48 -6.93
CA ARG A 113 -13.01 -2.62 -7.68
C ARG A 113 -12.01 -3.01 -8.78
N PRO A 114 -11.97 -4.28 -9.22
CA PRO A 114 -11.19 -4.64 -10.38
C PRO A 114 -11.68 -3.90 -11.63
N GLY A 115 -10.76 -3.42 -12.46
CA GLY A 115 -11.11 -2.62 -13.64
C GLY A 115 -9.96 -1.77 -14.17
N SER A 116 -10.25 -0.96 -15.19
CA SER A 116 -9.30 0.01 -15.74
C SER A 116 -9.49 1.37 -15.10
N TYR A 117 -8.38 1.96 -14.66
CA TYR A 117 -8.33 3.25 -13.98
C TYR A 117 -7.33 4.17 -14.66
N ARG A 118 -7.53 5.48 -14.50
CA ARG A 118 -6.58 6.50 -14.95
C ARG A 118 -5.73 6.94 -13.78
N LEU A 119 -4.41 6.90 -13.96
CA LEU A 119 -3.44 7.55 -13.11
C LEU A 119 -3.01 8.85 -13.81
N GLY A 120 -3.52 9.98 -13.31
CA GLY A 120 -3.19 11.30 -13.81
C GLY A 120 -1.94 11.88 -13.15
N PHE A 121 -1.40 12.94 -13.74
CA PHE A 121 -0.27 13.70 -13.20
C PHE A 121 -0.62 15.19 -13.17
N LYS A 122 -0.22 15.90 -12.11
CA LYS A 122 -0.37 17.36 -11.95
C LYS A 122 0.89 17.96 -11.33
N GLY A 123 1.19 19.21 -11.67
CA GLY A 123 2.33 19.94 -11.11
C GLY A 123 3.35 20.44 -12.14
N LEU A 124 3.16 20.11 -13.42
CA LEU A 124 3.93 20.66 -14.54
C LEU A 124 3.06 21.58 -15.39
N MET A 125 3.72 22.53 -16.07
CA MET A 125 3.07 23.35 -17.11
C MET A 125 2.73 22.51 -18.35
N THR A 126 3.56 21.53 -18.66
CA THR A 126 3.32 20.56 -19.73
C THR A 126 2.37 19.46 -19.25
N GLU A 127 1.35 19.15 -20.04
CA GLU A 127 0.45 18.04 -19.76
C GLU A 127 1.19 16.71 -19.94
N ILE A 128 1.11 15.84 -18.92
CA ILE A 128 1.56 14.46 -19.01
C ILE A 128 0.33 13.59 -19.29
N PRO A 129 0.32 12.79 -20.38
CA PRO A 129 -0.75 11.85 -20.63
C PRO A 129 -0.99 10.91 -19.44
N ALA A 130 -2.26 10.67 -19.10
CA ALA A 130 -2.60 9.76 -18.02
C ALA A 130 -2.21 8.31 -18.35
N LEU A 131 -1.72 7.58 -17.34
CA LEU A 131 -1.40 6.17 -17.46
C LEU A 131 -2.66 5.33 -17.20
N SER A 132 -2.92 4.32 -18.03
CA SER A 132 -3.99 3.34 -17.80
C SER A 132 -3.49 2.22 -16.90
N ILE A 133 -4.11 2.07 -15.72
CA ILE A 133 -3.79 1.06 -14.73
C ILE A 133 -4.91 0.02 -14.68
N ILE A 134 -4.56 -1.25 -14.89
CA ILE A 134 -5.49 -2.37 -14.75
C ILE A 134 -5.39 -2.91 -13.33
N VAL A 135 -6.42 -2.68 -12.52
CA VAL A 135 -6.54 -3.27 -11.18
C VAL A 135 -7.11 -4.68 -11.32
N ALA A 136 -6.31 -5.69 -10.97
CA ALA A 136 -6.70 -7.09 -11.05
C ALA A 136 -7.56 -7.54 -9.86
N ALA A 137 -8.46 -8.49 -10.11
CA ALA A 137 -9.24 -9.11 -9.05
C ALA A 137 -8.36 -9.90 -8.08
N HIS A 138 -8.74 -9.84 -6.79
CA HIS A 138 -8.13 -10.67 -5.77
C HIS A 138 -9.15 -11.00 -4.69
N ASP A 139 -9.29 -12.30 -4.38
CA ASP A 139 -10.09 -12.73 -3.26
C ASP A 139 -9.20 -12.94 -2.03
N TYR A 140 -9.30 -12.01 -1.09
CA TYR A 140 -8.65 -12.11 0.22
C TYR A 140 -9.35 -13.10 1.16
N GLY A 141 -10.49 -13.66 0.75
CA GLY A 141 -11.33 -14.53 1.56
C GLY A 141 -12.02 -13.80 2.70
N GLU A 142 -12.78 -14.57 3.47
CA GLU A 142 -13.58 -14.08 4.58
C GLU A 142 -13.09 -14.60 5.93
N GLN A 143 -13.49 -13.91 6.98
CA GLN A 143 -13.30 -14.30 8.36
C GLN A 143 -14.57 -13.99 9.15
N HIS A 144 -15.17 -15.01 9.74
CA HIS A 144 -16.37 -14.90 10.56
C HIS A 144 -15.99 -15.07 12.02
N LEU A 145 -16.30 -14.08 12.85
CA LEU A 145 -16.02 -14.08 14.28
C LEU A 145 -17.29 -13.80 15.07
N THR A 146 -17.49 -14.59 16.13
CA THR A 146 -18.52 -14.34 17.13
C THR A 146 -17.89 -13.67 18.33
N VAL A 147 -18.34 -12.46 18.66
CA VAL A 147 -17.81 -11.64 19.76
C VAL A 147 -18.96 -11.11 20.63
N ALA A 148 -18.67 -10.74 21.87
CA ALA A 148 -19.65 -10.08 22.74
C ALA A 148 -20.24 -8.83 22.04
N GLY A 149 -21.54 -8.61 22.16
CA GLY A 149 -22.25 -7.56 21.41
C GLY A 149 -21.66 -6.16 21.60
N GLU A 150 -21.28 -5.84 22.83
CA GLU A 150 -20.66 -4.55 23.22
C GLU A 150 -19.32 -4.30 22.51
N MET A 151 -18.58 -5.35 22.14
CA MET A 151 -17.33 -5.26 21.39
C MET A 151 -17.56 -5.07 19.89
N ALA A 152 -18.69 -5.56 19.37
CA ALA A 152 -19.07 -5.40 17.96
C ALA A 152 -19.75 -4.05 17.70
N THR A 153 -20.51 -3.56 18.67
CA THR A 153 -21.29 -2.32 18.62
C THR A 153 -21.25 -1.65 20.00
N PRO A 154 -20.28 -0.75 20.23
CA PRO A 154 -20.18 -0.02 21.49
C PRO A 154 -21.39 0.88 21.70
N THR A 155 -21.95 0.90 22.91
CA THR A 155 -23.15 1.69 23.27
C THR A 155 -22.90 2.71 24.36
N LEU A 156 -21.81 2.59 25.13
CA LEU A 156 -21.48 3.50 26.22
C LEU A 156 -21.08 4.88 25.68
N PRO A 157 -21.69 5.99 26.15
CA PRO A 157 -21.41 7.34 25.66
C PRO A 157 -19.92 7.72 25.72
N GLU A 158 -19.26 7.44 26.84
CA GLU A 158 -17.82 7.68 27.04
C GLU A 158 -16.94 6.95 26.01
N THR A 159 -17.37 5.75 25.59
CA THR A 159 -16.65 4.96 24.58
C THR A 159 -16.85 5.57 23.20
N LEU A 160 -18.07 6.02 22.89
CA LEU A 160 -18.38 6.68 21.63
C LEU A 160 -17.63 8.02 21.48
N GLU A 161 -17.58 8.82 22.54
CA GLU A 161 -16.80 10.08 22.56
C GLU A 161 -15.30 9.81 22.33
N ARG A 162 -14.75 8.77 22.96
CA ARG A 162 -13.36 8.37 22.74
C ARG A 162 -13.12 7.94 21.30
N ILE A 163 -14.01 7.10 20.73
CA ILE A 163 -13.92 6.66 19.34
C ILE A 163 -13.93 7.85 18.39
N GLN A 164 -14.83 8.82 18.61
CA GLN A 164 -14.92 10.01 17.76
C GLN A 164 -13.63 10.84 17.83
N ARG A 165 -13.10 11.08 19.03
CA ARG A 165 -11.85 11.81 19.24
C ARG A 165 -10.65 11.11 18.58
N ASP A 166 -10.56 9.79 18.71
CA ASP A 166 -9.49 9.00 18.09
C ASP A 166 -9.60 9.03 16.57
N ARG A 167 -10.82 8.97 16.02
CA ARG A 167 -11.08 9.07 14.59
C ARG A 167 -10.65 10.43 14.02
N GLU A 168 -10.95 11.52 14.70
CA GLU A 168 -10.55 12.87 14.28
C GLU A 168 -9.02 13.03 14.28
N LYS A 169 -8.35 12.56 15.34
CA LYS A 169 -6.89 12.57 15.41
C LYS A 169 -6.26 11.79 14.26
N LEU A 170 -6.72 10.56 14.01
CA LEU A 170 -6.22 9.73 12.92
C LEU A 170 -6.51 10.34 11.56
N SER A 171 -7.70 10.93 11.36
CA SER A 171 -8.06 11.61 10.12
C SER A 171 -7.14 12.80 9.84
N CYS A 172 -6.78 13.57 10.87
CA CYS A 172 -5.84 14.68 10.74
C CYS A 172 -4.44 14.19 10.34
N VAL A 173 -3.93 13.14 11.01
CA VAL A 173 -2.62 12.56 10.70
C VAL A 173 -2.57 11.97 9.29
N TYR A 174 -3.59 11.20 8.89
CA TYR A 174 -3.63 10.57 7.56
C TYR A 174 -3.97 11.51 6.41
N ALA A 175 -4.51 12.70 6.69
CA ALA A 175 -4.68 13.74 5.68
C ALA A 175 -3.36 14.43 5.32
N GLY A 176 -2.35 14.32 6.19
CA GLY A 176 -1.02 14.86 5.93
C GLY A 176 -0.26 14.07 4.86
N SER A 177 0.53 14.78 4.07
CA SER A 177 1.48 14.20 3.11
C SER A 177 2.84 14.89 3.24
N PHE A 178 3.92 14.13 3.09
CA PHE A 178 5.27 14.68 3.02
C PHE A 178 5.73 14.77 1.56
N PRO A 179 6.57 15.76 1.20
CA PRO A 179 7.07 15.93 -0.17
C PRO A 179 8.01 14.79 -0.60
N GLU A 180 8.60 14.10 0.37
CA GLU A 180 9.59 13.05 0.19
C GLU A 180 9.12 11.74 0.85
N LEU A 181 9.56 10.62 0.31
CA LEU A 181 9.37 9.31 0.89
C LEU A 181 10.26 9.18 2.13
N ALA A 182 9.64 8.94 3.28
CA ALA A 182 10.34 8.81 4.56
C ALA A 182 11.19 7.52 4.71
N PHE A 183 11.27 6.68 3.67
CA PHE A 183 12.07 5.46 3.66
C PHE A 183 13.09 5.47 2.52
N ALA A 184 14.35 5.25 2.87
CA ALA A 184 15.45 5.15 1.88
C ALA A 184 15.67 3.71 1.37
N ARG A 185 15.16 2.71 2.09
CA ARG A 185 15.33 1.27 1.84
C ARG A 185 13.99 0.54 2.00
N GLY A 186 13.97 -0.74 1.64
CA GLY A 186 12.79 -1.57 1.88
C GLY A 186 12.48 -1.68 3.36
N LEU A 187 11.19 -1.63 3.72
CA LEU A 187 10.74 -1.81 5.10
C LEU A 187 11.04 -3.24 5.58
N GLU A 188 11.54 -3.37 6.80
CA GLU A 188 11.77 -4.65 7.45
C GLU A 188 10.50 -5.14 8.17
N THR A 189 10.29 -6.45 8.22
CA THR A 189 9.20 -7.01 9.03
C THR A 189 9.50 -6.77 10.51
N PRO A 190 8.59 -6.16 11.29
CA PRO A 190 8.87 -5.81 12.68
C PRO A 190 9.03 -7.04 13.59
N LEU A 191 8.46 -8.18 13.19
CA LEU A 191 8.58 -9.47 13.88
C LEU A 191 8.79 -10.59 12.86
N THR A 192 9.59 -11.59 13.22
CA THR A 192 9.83 -12.80 12.42
C THR A 192 8.90 -13.97 12.79
N THR A 193 7.92 -13.71 13.65
CA THR A 193 6.97 -14.72 14.15
C THR A 193 5.87 -15.04 13.13
N ALA A 194 5.09 -16.07 13.41
CA ALA A 194 4.02 -16.51 12.53
C ALA A 194 2.93 -15.44 12.37
N ILE A 195 2.44 -15.26 11.13
CA ILE A 195 1.25 -14.46 10.85
C ILE A 195 0.02 -15.26 11.30
N THR A 196 -0.80 -14.66 12.16
CA THR A 196 -2.06 -15.26 12.64
C THR A 196 -3.25 -14.80 11.82
N SER A 197 -3.21 -13.57 11.28
CA SER A 197 -4.25 -13.02 10.41
C SER A 197 -3.62 -12.22 9.27
N PRO A 198 -3.79 -12.65 8.01
CA PRO A 198 -3.25 -11.92 6.87
C PRO A 198 -4.07 -10.66 6.55
N PHE A 199 -3.47 -9.81 5.74
CA PHE A 199 -4.09 -8.60 5.19
C PHE A 199 -5.27 -8.91 4.26
N GLY A 200 -6.23 -7.98 4.22
CA GLY A 200 -7.31 -7.89 3.24
C GLY A 200 -8.53 -8.78 3.50
N ARG A 201 -8.48 -9.70 4.48
CA ARG A 201 -9.64 -10.56 4.80
C ARG A 201 -10.89 -9.74 5.10
N ARG A 202 -12.00 -10.06 4.44
CA ARG A 202 -13.32 -9.48 4.75
C ARG A 202 -13.81 -10.03 6.08
N ARG A 203 -14.05 -9.16 7.05
CA ARG A 203 -14.47 -9.56 8.40
C ARG A 203 -15.98 -9.49 8.53
N PHE A 204 -16.54 -10.50 9.16
CA PHE A 204 -17.93 -10.55 9.61
C PHE A 204 -17.92 -10.74 11.13
N LEU A 205 -18.53 -9.80 11.84
CA LEU A 205 -18.69 -9.88 13.29
C LEU A 205 -20.17 -10.11 13.60
N ASN A 206 -20.48 -11.24 14.25
CA ASN A 206 -21.86 -11.64 14.55
C ASN A 206 -22.77 -11.62 13.29
N GLY A 207 -22.22 -12.05 12.15
CA GLY A 207 -22.91 -12.07 10.86
C GLY A 207 -22.95 -10.74 10.10
N ALA A 208 -22.60 -9.62 10.73
CA ALA A 208 -22.59 -8.31 10.08
C ALA A 208 -21.22 -8.04 9.41
N PRO A 209 -21.21 -7.53 8.15
CA PRO A 209 -19.96 -7.16 7.49
C PRO A 209 -19.26 -6.01 8.23
N ARG A 210 -17.92 -6.06 8.22
CA ARG A 210 -17.01 -5.05 8.75
C ARG A 210 -15.93 -4.73 7.74
N ASN A 211 -15.20 -3.65 7.99
CA ASN A 211 -14.05 -3.28 7.18
C ASN A 211 -13.09 -4.47 7.05
N PRO A 212 -12.52 -4.71 5.85
CA PRO A 212 -11.51 -5.73 5.68
C PRO A 212 -10.32 -5.48 6.61
N HIS A 213 -9.55 -6.54 6.87
CA HIS A 213 -8.38 -6.43 7.71
C HIS A 213 -7.29 -5.57 7.05
N GLY A 214 -7.18 -4.30 7.46
CA GLY A 214 -6.23 -3.34 6.90
C GLY A 214 -4.77 -3.54 7.32
N GLY A 215 -4.43 -4.63 8.01
CA GLY A 215 -3.10 -4.91 8.54
C GLY A 215 -2.73 -6.39 8.53
N VAL A 216 -1.63 -6.74 9.17
CA VAL A 216 -1.16 -8.12 9.36
C VAL A 216 -0.96 -8.36 10.85
N ASP A 217 -1.56 -9.43 11.37
CA ASP A 217 -1.41 -9.80 12.78
C ASP A 217 -0.28 -10.82 12.93
N PHE A 218 0.68 -10.52 13.79
CA PHE A 218 1.79 -11.41 14.16
C PHE A 218 1.53 -12.07 15.51
N GLN A 219 1.96 -13.32 15.66
CA GLN A 219 1.94 -14.00 16.95
C GLN A 219 3.01 -13.42 17.87
N ALA A 220 2.62 -12.88 19.01
CA ALA A 220 3.54 -12.27 19.97
C ALA A 220 3.04 -12.41 21.42
N PRO A 221 3.91 -12.70 22.40
CA PRO A 221 3.57 -12.55 23.80
C PRO A 221 3.48 -11.05 24.18
N VAL A 222 2.71 -10.76 25.23
CA VAL A 222 2.63 -9.40 25.80
C VAL A 222 4.01 -8.98 26.30
N GLY A 223 4.42 -7.74 25.99
CA GLY A 223 5.70 -7.18 26.40
C GLY A 223 6.87 -7.44 25.46
N VAL A 224 6.65 -8.13 24.32
CA VAL A 224 7.70 -8.24 23.30
C VAL A 224 8.03 -6.87 22.71
N ALA A 225 9.32 -6.59 22.49
CA ALA A 225 9.75 -5.40 21.79
C ALA A 225 9.30 -5.44 20.32
N VAL A 226 8.76 -4.32 19.82
CA VAL A 226 8.37 -4.14 18.42
C VAL A 226 9.24 -3.03 17.84
N PRO A 227 10.30 -3.35 17.08
CA PRO A 227 11.15 -2.35 16.45
C PRO A 227 10.41 -1.60 15.34
N ALA A 228 10.89 -0.40 15.03
CA ALA A 228 10.48 0.29 13.81
C ALA A 228 10.87 -0.53 12.58
N ALA A 229 10.06 -0.45 11.52
CA ALA A 229 10.30 -1.17 10.27
C ALA A 229 11.30 -0.38 9.40
N GLY A 230 12.61 -0.55 9.61
CA GLY A 230 13.65 0.11 8.81
C GLY A 230 15.05 -0.03 9.36
#